data_AF-A0A182Y505-F1
#
_entry.id   AF-A0A182Y505-F1
#
_cell.length_a   1.000
_cell.length_b   1.000
_cell.length_c   1.000
_cell.angle_alpha   90.00
_cell.angle_beta   90.00
_cell.angle_gamma   90.00
#
_symmetry.space_group_name_H-M   'P 1'
#
loop_
_entity.id
_entity.type
_entity.pdbx_description
1 polymer ?
#
loop_
_entity_poly.entity_id
_entity_poly.type
_entity_poly.pdbx_seq_one_letter_code
_entity_poly.pdbx_strand_id
1 'polypeptide(L)'
;MVKDRLAELKSRSKYANHNPDDAGQLEVLLTRSQEEIFQNLEKFSQLTAWIQTIRANITDMRKQIGTSKFHYNDKPIRDRIEEKMKENNQLCQRIYSSIKQLESELGDDSIHRTGVLFRIKNTQFLVIRDDYLSAYREHEELVAYYEHRIMLMMKLEAKAMNYNITDDEALEQLTGNQRSPFAGNLLEETERERQILRDIMTRHSQLEALEKSLMEVRDMFVRISSLVMEQGSLVQVIEYHAQQATLNTDHGAHQLQKAREYKIKALKKRTCLLIWISTALAVLLFLVIIF
;
A
#
# COMPACT_ATOMS: atom_id res chain seq x y z
N MET A 1 -1.89 -25.31 -20.32
CA MET A 1 -1.77 -26.04 -19.03
C MET A 1 -0.31 -26.47 -18.89
N VAL A 2 0.43 -25.89 -17.94
CA VAL A 2 1.85 -26.24 -17.73
C VAL A 2 1.88 -27.68 -17.17
N LYS A 3 2.57 -28.60 -17.85
CA LYS A 3 2.76 -29.97 -17.34
C LYS A 3 3.55 -29.89 -16.04
N ASP A 4 3.02 -30.46 -14.97
CA ASP A 4 3.77 -30.61 -13.72
C ASP A 4 4.93 -31.59 -13.95
N ARG A 5 6.15 -31.08 -13.83
CA ARG A 5 7.41 -31.82 -14.04
C ARG A 5 8.16 -32.07 -12.73
N LEU A 6 7.57 -31.74 -11.59
CA LEU A 6 8.26 -31.84 -10.30
C LEU A 6 8.71 -33.27 -10.01
N ALA A 7 7.87 -34.27 -10.31
CA ALA A 7 8.19 -35.68 -10.14
C ALA A 7 9.33 -36.14 -11.07
N GLU A 8 9.30 -35.73 -12.34
CA GLU A 8 10.37 -36.01 -13.31
C GLU A 8 11.71 -35.42 -12.84
N LEU A 9 11.70 -34.19 -12.32
CA LEU A 9 12.89 -33.50 -11.84
C LEU A 9 13.46 -34.13 -10.56
N LYS A 10 12.60 -34.53 -9.61
CA LYS A 10 13.02 -35.26 -8.40
C LYS A 10 13.70 -36.59 -8.75
N SER A 11 13.14 -37.34 -9.70
CA SER A 11 13.69 -38.64 -10.13
C SER A 11 15.08 -38.52 -10.79
N ARG A 12 15.39 -37.36 -11.40
CA ARG A 12 16.67 -37.08 -12.06
C ARG A 12 17.68 -36.34 -11.17
N SER A 13 17.29 -35.97 -9.95
CA SER A 13 18.18 -35.29 -9.01
C SER A 13 19.26 -36.24 -8.51
N LYS A 14 20.53 -35.80 -8.53
CA LYS A 14 21.66 -36.54 -7.94
C LYS A 14 21.55 -36.75 -6.43
N TYR A 15 20.61 -36.05 -5.79
CA TYR A 15 20.34 -36.11 -4.35
C TYR A 15 19.14 -36.99 -4.00
N ALA A 16 18.58 -37.73 -4.96
CA ALA A 16 17.38 -38.57 -4.76
C ALA A 16 17.57 -39.72 -3.75
N ASN A 17 18.83 -40.06 -3.40
CA ASN A 17 19.16 -41.14 -2.47
C ASN A 17 19.53 -40.64 -1.06
N HIS A 18 19.31 -39.36 -0.72
CA HIS A 18 19.38 -38.94 0.69
C HIS A 18 18.10 -39.38 1.40
N ASN A 19 18.28 -40.13 2.49
CA ASN A 19 17.20 -40.64 3.32
C ASN A 19 16.32 -39.45 3.78
N PRO A 20 15.00 -39.45 3.58
CA PRO A 20 14.14 -38.35 3.99
C PRO A 20 14.13 -38.11 5.51
N ASP A 21 14.55 -39.11 6.29
CA ASP A 21 14.67 -39.05 7.76
C ASP A 21 16.03 -38.48 8.23
N ASP A 22 16.99 -38.29 7.33
CA ASP A 22 18.27 -37.61 7.60
C ASP A 22 18.20 -36.11 7.24
N ALA A 23 16.99 -35.62 6.95
CA ALA A 23 16.67 -34.20 7.03
C ALA A 23 16.60 -33.80 8.50
N GLY A 24 17.73 -33.84 9.21
CA GLY A 24 17.88 -33.11 10.46
C GLY A 24 17.29 -31.74 10.24
N GLN A 25 16.34 -31.34 11.10
CA GLN A 25 15.59 -30.09 11.00
C GLN A 25 16.56 -29.01 10.56
N LEU A 26 16.53 -28.68 9.26
CA LEU A 26 17.37 -27.65 8.71
C LEU A 26 16.68 -26.40 9.21
N GLU A 27 17.05 -25.98 10.42
CA GLU A 27 16.66 -24.70 10.96
C GLU A 27 17.24 -23.70 9.96
N VAL A 28 16.40 -23.27 9.02
CA VAL A 28 16.78 -22.29 8.01
C VAL A 28 16.94 -21.00 8.79
N LEU A 29 18.13 -20.80 9.34
CA LEU A 29 18.55 -19.55 9.92
C LEU A 29 18.44 -18.52 8.79
N LEU A 30 17.42 -17.67 8.93
CA LEU A 30 17.19 -16.57 8.03
C LEU A 30 18.48 -15.76 7.95
N THR A 31 18.93 -15.48 6.74
CA THR A 31 19.99 -14.50 6.56
C THR A 31 19.48 -13.17 7.11
N ARG A 32 20.35 -12.34 7.69
CA ARG A 32 19.98 -10.99 8.17
C ARG A 32 19.16 -10.18 7.16
N SER A 33 19.48 -10.31 5.87
CA SER A 33 18.71 -9.69 4.78
C SER A 33 17.30 -10.25 4.62
N GLN A 34 17.06 -11.54 4.87
CA GLN A 34 15.73 -12.16 4.81
C GLN A 34 14.87 -11.74 6.00
N GLU A 35 15.45 -11.66 7.20
CA GLU A 35 14.75 -11.16 8.38
C GLU A 35 14.29 -9.71 8.20
N GLU A 36 15.16 -8.86 7.64
CA GLU A 36 14.79 -7.50 7.24
C GLU A 36 13.64 -7.50 6.21
N ILE A 37 13.63 -8.40 5.21
CA ILE A 37 12.50 -8.50 4.27
C ILE A 37 11.20 -8.79 5.02
N PHE A 38 11.16 -9.77 5.92
CA PHE A 38 9.95 -10.16 6.63
C PHE A 38 9.40 -9.04 7.51
N GLN A 39 10.27 -8.34 8.26
CA GLN A 39 9.85 -7.19 9.06
C GLN A 39 9.23 -6.09 8.19
N ASN A 40 9.78 -5.83 7.00
CA ASN A 40 9.21 -4.85 6.08
C ASN A 40 7.87 -5.32 5.49
N LEU A 41 7.76 -6.61 5.10
CA LEU A 41 6.51 -7.18 4.63
C LEU A 41 5.41 -7.13 5.68
N GLU A 42 5.74 -7.28 6.96
CA GLU A 42 4.79 -7.15 8.05
C GLU A 42 4.26 -5.71 8.16
N LYS A 43 5.14 -4.69 8.11
CA LYS A 43 4.72 -3.27 8.07
C LYS A 43 3.76 -3.01 6.90
N PHE A 44 4.09 -3.51 5.71
CA PHE A 44 3.25 -3.37 4.53
C PHE A 44 1.89 -4.08 4.68
N SER A 45 1.88 -5.29 5.25
CA SER A 45 0.65 -6.02 5.55
C SER A 45 -0.26 -5.26 6.52
N GLN A 46 0.31 -4.61 7.54
CA GLN A 46 -0.45 -3.79 8.49
C GLN A 46 -1.07 -2.56 7.80
N LEU A 47 -0.30 -1.88 6.94
CA LEU A 47 -0.81 -0.77 6.14
C LEU A 47 -1.98 -1.19 5.24
N THR A 48 -1.84 -2.31 4.53
CA THR A 48 -2.92 -2.87 3.73
C THR A 48 -4.16 -3.15 4.58
N ALA A 49 -4.00 -3.75 5.77
CA ALA A 49 -5.13 -4.00 6.66
C ALA A 49 -5.86 -2.72 7.06
N TRP A 50 -5.14 -1.65 7.42
CA TRP A 50 -5.75 -0.36 7.75
C TRP A 50 -6.51 0.25 6.57
N ILE A 51 -5.94 0.19 5.36
CA ILE A 51 -6.60 0.66 4.13
C ILE A 51 -7.89 -0.13 3.86
N GLN A 52 -7.87 -1.45 4.05
CA GLN A 52 -9.06 -2.28 3.91
C GLN A 52 -10.13 -1.94 4.95
N THR A 53 -9.74 -1.64 6.19
CA THR A 53 -10.69 -1.15 7.22
C THR A 53 -11.35 0.17 6.80
N ILE A 54 -10.59 1.13 6.25
CA ILE A 54 -11.14 2.39 5.73
C ILE A 54 -12.21 2.10 4.67
N ARG A 55 -11.93 1.24 3.70
CA ARG A 55 -12.88 0.87 2.63
C ARG A 55 -14.11 0.12 3.16
N ALA A 56 -13.93 -0.77 4.13
CA ALA A 56 -15.03 -1.45 4.79
C ALA A 56 -15.96 -0.45 5.51
N ASN A 57 -15.37 0.51 6.21
CA ASN A 57 -16.10 1.60 6.87
C ASN A 57 -16.84 2.48 5.85
N ILE A 58 -16.19 2.83 4.73
CA ILE A 58 -16.81 3.59 3.64
C ILE A 58 -18.05 2.87 3.11
N THR A 59 -17.92 1.56 2.88
CA THR A 59 -19.01 0.73 2.34
C THR A 59 -20.20 0.67 3.31
N ASP A 60 -19.94 0.47 4.61
CA ASP A 60 -21.00 0.43 5.63
C ASP A 60 -21.71 1.79 5.79
N MET A 61 -20.94 2.89 5.84
CA MET A 61 -21.51 4.24 5.92
C MET A 61 -22.36 4.56 4.69
N ARG A 62 -21.85 4.27 3.48
CA ARG A 62 -22.59 4.48 2.21
C ARG A 62 -23.90 3.71 2.20
N LYS A 63 -23.91 2.46 2.69
CA LYS A 63 -25.12 1.65 2.82
C LYS A 63 -26.15 2.30 3.76
N GLN A 64 -25.73 2.83 4.90
CA GLN A 64 -26.62 3.46 5.87
C GLN A 64 -27.21 4.77 5.33
N ILE A 65 -26.38 5.64 4.77
CA ILE A 65 -26.77 6.95 4.22
C ILE A 65 -27.69 6.79 2.99
N GLY A 66 -27.43 5.77 2.17
CA GLY A 66 -28.19 5.48 0.96
C GLY A 66 -29.58 4.89 1.21
N THR A 67 -29.93 4.51 2.44
CA THR A 67 -31.27 4.01 2.74
C THR A 67 -32.32 5.11 2.66
N SER A 68 -33.51 4.80 2.15
CA SER A 68 -34.63 5.77 2.11
C SER A 68 -35.13 6.16 3.51
N LYS A 69 -34.76 5.41 4.56
CA LYS A 69 -35.10 5.69 5.95
C LYS A 69 -34.08 6.60 6.64
N PHE A 70 -32.97 6.90 5.98
CA PHE A 70 -31.93 7.77 6.55
C PHE A 70 -32.52 9.14 6.89
N HIS A 71 -32.33 9.55 8.14
CA HIS A 71 -32.69 10.87 8.62
C HIS A 71 -31.53 11.43 9.41
N TYR A 72 -31.16 12.70 9.19
CA TYR A 72 -29.99 13.29 9.87
C TYR A 72 -30.20 13.39 11.40
N ASN A 73 -31.46 13.47 11.84
CA ASN A 73 -31.82 13.44 13.26
C ASN A 73 -31.86 12.03 13.90
N ASP A 74 -31.65 10.96 13.13
CA ASP A 74 -31.57 9.61 13.66
C ASP A 74 -30.24 9.40 14.42
N LYS A 75 -30.32 9.58 15.75
CA LYS A 75 -29.17 9.52 16.66
C LYS A 75 -28.31 8.25 16.51
N PRO A 76 -28.85 7.01 16.56
CA PRO A 76 -28.03 5.81 16.44
C PRO A 76 -27.32 5.67 15.09
N ILE A 77 -27.96 6.06 13.98
CA ILE A 77 -27.31 6.02 12.66
C ILE A 77 -26.21 7.07 12.59
N ARG A 78 -26.49 8.29 13.07
CA ARG A 78 -25.53 9.39 13.10
C ARG A 78 -24.31 9.04 13.95
N ASP A 79 -24.52 8.59 15.18
CA ASP A 79 -23.42 8.24 16.11
C ASP A 79 -22.52 7.16 15.48
N ARG A 80 -23.09 6.19 14.76
CA ARG A 80 -22.34 5.13 14.05
C ARG A 80 -21.55 5.65 12.85
N ILE A 81 -22.10 6.59 12.08
CA ILE A 81 -21.38 7.23 10.97
C ILE A 81 -20.22 8.07 11.51
N GLU A 82 -20.46 8.89 12.55
CA GLU A 82 -19.44 9.73 13.17
C GLU A 82 -18.31 8.91 13.81
N GLU A 83 -18.64 7.79 14.46
CA GLU A 83 -17.65 6.86 15.01
C GLU A 83 -16.73 6.29 13.92
N LYS A 84 -17.31 5.83 12.81
CA LYS A 84 -16.54 5.31 11.66
C LYS A 84 -15.72 6.37 10.96
N MET A 85 -16.25 7.59 10.87
CA MET A 85 -15.52 8.73 10.32
C MET A 85 -14.29 9.05 11.20
N LYS A 86 -14.47 9.07 12.52
CA LYS A 86 -13.39 9.29 13.48
C LYS A 86 -12.34 8.17 13.40
N GLU A 87 -12.77 6.92 13.31
CA GLU A 87 -11.87 5.77 13.09
C GLU A 87 -11.08 5.94 11.80
N ASN A 88 -11.73 6.28 10.68
CA ASN A 88 -11.06 6.50 9.40
C ASN A 88 -10.03 7.64 9.49
N ASN A 89 -10.36 8.76 10.13
CA ASN A 89 -9.44 9.87 10.32
C ASN A 89 -8.19 9.44 11.13
N GLN A 90 -8.38 8.65 12.19
CA GLN A 90 -7.27 8.10 12.97
C GLN A 90 -6.41 7.13 12.15
N LEU A 91 -7.05 6.28 11.33
CA LEU A 91 -6.32 5.38 10.43
C LEU A 91 -5.53 6.15 9.38
N CYS A 92 -6.09 7.21 8.79
CA CYS A 92 -5.37 8.10 7.86
C CYS A 92 -4.13 8.73 8.51
N GLN A 93 -4.23 9.23 9.75
CA GLN A 93 -3.08 9.76 10.50
C GLN A 93 -1.99 8.70 10.75
N ARG A 94 -2.39 7.48 11.10
CA ARG A 94 -1.46 6.34 11.30
C ARG A 94 -0.78 5.95 10.00
N ILE A 95 -1.55 5.77 8.93
CA ILE A 95 -1.04 5.43 7.60
C ILE A 95 -0.06 6.50 7.12
N TYR A 96 -0.41 7.78 7.25
CA TYR A 96 0.48 8.89 6.89
C TYR A 96 1.82 8.82 7.63
N SER A 97 1.79 8.62 8.95
CA SER A 97 3.01 8.52 9.77
C SER A 97 3.88 7.34 9.34
N SER A 98 3.28 6.18 9.09
CA SER A 98 3.98 4.99 8.63
C SER A 98 4.54 5.14 7.22
N ILE A 99 3.79 5.72 6.27
CA ILE A 99 4.27 6.01 4.92
C ILE A 99 5.47 6.95 4.97
N LYS A 100 5.40 8.02 5.77
CA LYS A 100 6.50 8.97 5.94
C LYS A 100 7.75 8.32 6.53
N GLN A 101 7.58 7.42 7.49
CA GLN A 101 8.70 6.65 8.04
C GLN A 101 9.34 5.76 6.96
N LEU A 102 8.53 5.03 6.19
CA LEU A 102 9.01 4.17 5.10
C LEU A 102 9.73 4.97 4.02
N GLU A 103 9.25 6.16 3.71
CA GLU A 103 9.90 7.09 2.78
C GLU A 103 11.29 7.50 3.28
N SER A 104 11.44 7.86 4.56
CA SER A 104 12.74 8.17 5.14
C SER A 104 13.69 6.97 5.14
N GLU A 105 13.16 5.77 5.42
CA GLU A 105 13.92 4.51 5.35
C GLU A 105 14.40 4.19 3.91
N LEU A 106 13.68 4.67 2.88
CA LEU A 106 14.05 4.53 1.46
C LEU A 106 15.03 5.63 0.99
N GLY A 107 15.01 6.81 1.60
CA GLY A 107 15.80 7.97 1.20
C GLY A 107 17.29 7.90 1.55
N ASP A 108 17.64 7.26 2.67
CA ASP A 108 19.00 7.29 3.25
C ASP A 108 19.99 6.32 2.55
N ASP A 109 19.47 5.36 1.78
CA ASP A 109 20.24 4.19 1.33
C ASP A 109 20.80 4.31 -0.10
N SER A 110 21.54 5.39 -0.38
CA SER A 110 22.13 5.66 -1.71
C SER A 110 23.03 4.54 -2.25
N ILE A 111 23.67 3.76 -1.37
CA ILE A 111 24.59 2.66 -1.70
C ILE A 111 23.83 1.35 -1.99
N HIS A 112 22.57 1.21 -1.54
CA HIS A 112 21.78 -0.03 -1.64
C HIS A 112 20.59 0.05 -2.62
N ARG A 113 20.44 1.14 -3.38
CA ARG A 113 19.36 1.35 -4.36
C ARG A 113 19.21 0.26 -5.44
N THR A 114 20.22 -0.59 -5.63
CA THR A 114 20.19 -1.69 -6.62
C THR A 114 19.94 -3.07 -5.98
N GLY A 115 19.90 -3.16 -4.65
CA GLY A 115 19.70 -4.42 -3.93
C GLY A 115 18.29 -5.00 -4.10
N VAL A 116 18.16 -6.33 -4.04
CA VAL A 116 16.85 -7.02 -4.10
C VAL A 116 15.92 -6.53 -2.98
N LEU A 117 16.46 -6.33 -1.78
CA LEU A 117 15.73 -5.79 -0.63
C LEU A 117 15.14 -4.40 -0.94
N PHE A 118 15.95 -3.48 -1.46
CA PHE A 118 15.49 -2.15 -1.84
C PHE A 118 14.39 -2.22 -2.90
N ARG A 119 14.56 -3.05 -3.94
CA ARG A 119 13.55 -3.22 -5.00
C ARG A 119 12.21 -3.71 -4.47
N ILE A 120 12.24 -4.68 -3.55
CA ILE A 120 11.03 -5.19 -2.90
C ILE A 120 10.38 -4.08 -2.07
N LYS A 121 11.14 -3.40 -1.19
CA LYS A 121 10.62 -2.30 -0.36
C LYS A 121 10.02 -1.17 -1.20
N ASN A 122 10.75 -0.72 -2.21
CA ASN A 122 10.33 0.37 -3.09
C ASN A 122 9.05 0.01 -3.86
N THR A 123 8.98 -1.20 -4.43
CA THR A 123 7.77 -1.65 -5.13
C THR A 123 6.56 -1.71 -4.20
N GLN A 124 6.71 -2.29 -3.01
CA GLN A 124 5.63 -2.38 -2.02
C GLN A 124 5.17 -1.01 -1.54
N PHE A 125 6.12 -0.11 -1.28
CA PHE A 125 5.84 1.28 -0.91
C PHE A 125 4.99 1.98 -1.97
N LEU A 126 5.36 1.90 -3.24
CA LEU A 126 4.61 2.50 -4.35
C LEU A 126 3.18 1.94 -4.45
N VAL A 127 3.02 0.62 -4.35
CA VAL A 127 1.70 -0.03 -4.38
C VAL A 127 0.81 0.45 -3.24
N ILE A 128 1.32 0.46 -2.00
CA ILE A 128 0.54 0.88 -0.83
C ILE A 128 0.21 2.37 -0.85
N ARG A 129 1.17 3.19 -1.29
CA ARG A 129 0.93 4.62 -1.46
C ARG A 129 -0.20 4.88 -2.45
N ASP A 130 -0.17 4.24 -3.62
CA ASP A 130 -1.20 4.42 -4.64
C ASP A 130 -2.57 3.87 -4.17
N ASP A 131 -2.57 2.74 -3.46
CA ASP A 131 -3.79 2.16 -2.87
C ASP A 131 -4.40 3.06 -1.78
N TYR A 132 -3.57 3.65 -0.91
CA TYR A 132 -4.00 4.61 0.10
C TYR A 132 -4.58 5.88 -0.54
N LEU A 133 -3.91 6.45 -1.55
CA LEU A 133 -4.41 7.64 -2.25
C LEU A 133 -5.77 7.36 -2.90
N SER A 134 -6.00 6.16 -3.43
CA SER A 134 -7.32 5.74 -3.93
C SER A 134 -8.35 5.66 -2.81
N ALA A 135 -8.04 4.95 -1.73
CA ALA A 135 -8.95 4.79 -0.59
C ALA A 135 -9.31 6.14 0.06
N TYR A 136 -8.37 7.08 0.13
CA TYR A 136 -8.64 8.43 0.63
C TYR A 136 -9.59 9.20 -0.28
N ARG A 137 -9.44 9.13 -1.61
CA ARG A 137 -10.39 9.77 -2.54
C ARG A 137 -11.80 9.19 -2.40
N GLU A 138 -11.92 7.87 -2.22
CA GLU A 138 -13.21 7.23 -1.93
C GLU A 138 -13.80 7.72 -0.59
N HIS A 139 -12.94 7.98 0.40
CA HIS A 139 -13.35 8.55 1.69
C HIS A 139 -13.85 9.98 1.57
N GLU A 140 -13.11 10.84 0.85
CA GLU A 140 -13.47 12.24 0.58
C GLU A 140 -14.81 12.32 -0.18
N GLU A 141 -15.00 11.50 -1.21
CA GLU A 141 -16.25 11.41 -1.95
C GLU A 141 -17.43 11.00 -1.04
N LEU A 142 -17.22 10.04 -0.14
CA LEU A 142 -18.23 9.66 0.84
C LEU A 142 -18.58 10.81 1.79
N VAL A 143 -17.60 11.57 2.27
CA VAL A 143 -17.85 12.71 3.17
C VAL A 143 -18.68 13.77 2.46
N ALA A 144 -18.29 14.15 1.23
CA ALA A 144 -19.05 15.09 0.42
C ALA A 144 -20.48 14.60 0.15
N TYR A 145 -20.64 13.30 -0.13
CA TYR A 145 -21.95 12.68 -0.29
C TYR A 145 -22.80 12.76 0.98
N TYR A 146 -22.20 12.49 2.15
CA TYR A 146 -22.88 12.58 3.44
C TYR A 146 -23.34 14.00 3.75
N GLU A 147 -22.46 14.98 3.57
CA GLU A 147 -22.72 16.40 3.76
C GLU A 147 -23.88 16.88 2.85
N HIS A 148 -23.80 16.55 1.56
CA HIS A 148 -24.85 16.85 0.60
C HIS A 148 -26.20 16.24 1.00
N ARG A 149 -26.19 14.99 1.47
CA ARG A 149 -27.41 14.30 1.93
C ARG A 149 -28.03 14.99 3.14
N ILE A 150 -27.23 15.43 4.11
CA ILE A 150 -27.74 16.17 5.28
C ILE A 150 -28.32 17.51 4.84
N MET A 151 -27.60 18.28 4.02
CA MET A 151 -28.09 19.57 3.52
C MET A 151 -29.40 19.43 2.76
N LEU A 152 -29.53 18.42 1.88
CA LEU A 152 -30.77 18.18 1.14
C LEU A 152 -31.95 17.94 2.09
N MET A 153 -31.76 17.11 3.12
CA MET A 153 -32.82 16.82 4.09
C MET A 153 -33.21 18.06 4.91
N MET A 154 -32.23 18.85 5.36
CA MET A 154 -32.50 20.12 6.05
C MET A 154 -33.29 21.10 5.18
N LYS A 155 -32.95 21.22 3.90
CA LYS A 155 -33.68 22.07 2.95
C LYS A 155 -35.13 21.59 2.75
N LEU A 156 -35.35 20.28 2.69
CA LEU A 156 -36.70 19.71 2.59
C LEU A 156 -37.54 19.99 3.83
N GLU A 157 -36.96 19.84 5.04
CA GLU A 157 -37.65 20.19 6.29
C GLU A 157 -37.94 21.70 6.38
N ALA A 158 -36.98 22.56 6.02
CA ALA A 158 -37.17 24.01 6.00
C ALA A 158 -38.31 24.43 5.05
N LYS A 159 -38.36 23.87 3.83
CA LYS A 159 -39.44 24.12 2.86
C LYS A 159 -40.80 23.64 3.36
N ALA A 160 -40.85 22.51 4.08
CA ALA A 160 -42.10 21.99 4.65
C ALA A 160 -42.67 22.88 5.77
N MET A 161 -41.82 23.66 6.44
CA MET A 161 -42.21 24.62 7.49
C MET A 161 -42.66 25.99 6.96
N ASN A 162 -42.96 26.14 5.66
CA ASN A 162 -43.34 27.43 5.03
C ASN A 162 -42.32 28.56 5.19
N TYR A 163 -41.05 28.24 5.45
CA TYR A 163 -39.99 29.20 5.23
C TYR A 163 -39.79 29.34 3.71
N ASN A 164 -40.22 30.48 3.15
CA ASN A 164 -39.93 30.90 1.76
C ASN A 164 -38.44 31.21 1.61
N ILE A 165 -37.60 30.19 1.78
CA ILE A 165 -36.16 30.31 1.63
C ILE A 165 -35.81 29.84 0.22
N THR A 166 -35.35 30.78 -0.58
CA THR A 166 -34.81 30.52 -1.91
C THR A 166 -33.51 29.70 -1.79
N ASP A 167 -33.19 28.84 -2.76
CA ASP A 167 -32.06 27.90 -2.64
C ASP A 167 -30.70 28.60 -2.37
N ASP A 168 -30.54 29.85 -2.85
CA ASP A 168 -29.36 30.72 -2.59
C ASP A 168 -29.39 31.35 -1.18
N GLU A 169 -30.55 31.79 -0.70
CA GLU A 169 -30.70 32.46 0.59
C GLU A 169 -30.54 31.46 1.77
N ALA A 170 -30.98 30.20 1.58
CA ALA A 170 -30.70 29.09 2.51
C ALA A 170 -29.21 28.80 2.61
N LEU A 171 -28.53 28.78 1.45
CA LEU A 171 -27.10 28.48 1.40
C LEU A 171 -26.32 29.60 2.08
N GLU A 172 -26.64 30.85 1.75
CA GLU A 172 -25.96 32.05 2.28
C GLU A 172 -26.19 32.25 3.79
N GLN A 173 -27.40 31.92 4.29
CA GLN A 173 -27.72 31.93 5.72
C GLN A 173 -27.12 30.75 6.50
N LEU A 174 -26.84 29.63 5.84
CA LEU A 174 -26.13 28.49 6.44
C LEU A 174 -24.62 28.71 6.40
N THR A 175 -24.03 29.21 5.31
CA THR A 175 -22.58 29.43 5.19
C THR A 175 -22.10 30.75 5.79
N GLY A 176 -23.02 31.70 6.01
CA GLY A 176 -22.73 32.98 6.65
C GLY A 176 -22.63 32.82 8.15
N ASN A 177 -21.52 33.28 8.74
CA ASN A 177 -21.21 33.32 10.18
C ASN A 177 -22.21 34.15 11.05
N GLN A 178 -23.39 34.49 10.52
CA GLN A 178 -24.48 35.07 11.28
C GLN A 178 -25.24 33.95 11.98
N ARG A 179 -24.98 33.76 13.28
CA ARG A 179 -25.69 32.80 14.16
C ARG A 179 -27.21 33.04 14.32
N SER A 180 -27.82 33.94 13.56
CA SER A 180 -29.20 34.38 13.79
C SER A 180 -29.96 34.92 12.55
N PRO A 181 -30.00 34.26 11.38
CA PRO A 181 -30.87 34.72 10.29
C PRO A 181 -32.33 34.27 10.52
N PHE A 182 -32.53 33.14 11.22
CA PHE A 182 -33.82 32.49 11.41
C PHE A 182 -34.64 33.02 12.60
N ALA A 183 -34.04 33.83 13.47
CA ALA A 183 -34.72 34.33 14.67
C ALA A 183 -35.65 35.52 14.40
N GLY A 184 -35.49 36.21 13.26
CA GLY A 184 -36.13 37.50 13.00
C GLY A 184 -37.64 37.47 12.80
N ASN A 185 -38.19 36.36 12.30
CA ASN A 185 -39.63 36.22 12.00
C ASN A 185 -40.39 35.31 12.99
N LEU A 186 -39.72 34.83 14.05
CA LEU A 186 -40.17 33.73 14.93
C LEU A 186 -40.98 34.17 16.16
N LEU A 187 -41.48 35.41 16.18
CA LEU A 187 -42.30 35.91 17.29
C LEU A 187 -43.75 35.38 17.24
N GLU A 188 -44.18 34.75 16.15
CA GLU A 188 -45.58 34.31 15.94
C GLU A 188 -45.80 32.78 15.83
N GLU A 189 -44.75 31.94 15.95
CA GLU A 189 -44.80 30.50 15.59
C GLU A 189 -44.74 29.51 16.77
N THR A 190 -45.26 28.29 16.51
CA THR A 190 -45.51 27.18 17.44
C THR A 190 -44.23 26.57 18.04
N GLU A 191 -44.30 25.96 19.24
CA GLU A 191 -43.13 25.30 19.89
C GLU A 191 -42.40 24.27 19.02
N ARG A 192 -43.10 23.64 18.05
CA ARG A 192 -42.52 22.67 17.11
C ARG A 192 -41.55 23.30 16.11
N GLU A 193 -41.88 24.43 15.51
CA GLU A 193 -41.01 25.11 14.54
C GLU A 193 -39.69 25.56 15.19
N ARG A 194 -39.77 26.05 16.43
CA ARG A 194 -38.59 26.39 17.25
C ARG A 194 -37.70 25.18 17.55
N GLN A 195 -38.27 23.98 17.66
CA GLN A 195 -37.50 22.77 17.91
C GLN A 195 -36.75 22.31 16.65
N ILE A 196 -37.42 22.31 15.50
CA ILE A 196 -36.81 21.90 14.23
C ILE A 196 -35.69 22.88 13.85
N LEU A 197 -35.88 24.18 14.05
CA LEU A 197 -34.83 25.17 13.79
C LEU A 197 -33.59 24.94 14.67
N ARG A 198 -33.78 24.64 15.96
CA ARG A 198 -32.66 24.30 16.86
C ARG A 198 -31.92 23.04 16.42
N ASP A 199 -32.65 22.05 15.92
CA ASP A 199 -32.05 20.85 15.36
C ASP A 199 -31.22 21.19 14.11
N ILE A 200 -31.73 22.00 13.18
CA ILE A 200 -30.98 22.44 12.00
C ILE A 200 -29.69 23.17 12.39
N MET A 201 -29.76 24.14 13.31
CA MET A 201 -28.58 24.91 13.75
C MET A 201 -27.53 24.04 14.43
N THR A 202 -27.95 23.12 15.30
CA THR A 202 -27.05 22.19 15.99
C THR A 202 -26.29 21.33 14.98
N ARG A 203 -26.97 20.91 13.92
CA ARG A 203 -26.40 20.05 12.89
C ARG A 203 -25.47 20.78 11.95
N HIS A 204 -25.79 22.01 11.62
CA HIS A 204 -24.88 22.86 10.85
C HIS A 204 -23.53 22.98 11.58
N SER A 205 -23.55 23.27 12.88
CA SER A 205 -22.31 23.33 13.69
C SER A 205 -21.54 21.99 13.73
N GLN A 206 -22.25 20.86 13.72
CA GLN A 206 -21.62 19.53 13.65
C GLN A 206 -20.96 19.27 12.28
N LEU A 207 -21.58 19.72 11.18
CA LEU A 207 -21.00 19.64 9.84
C LEU A 207 -19.74 20.49 9.72
N GLU A 208 -19.72 21.71 10.26
CA GLU A 208 -18.51 22.55 10.29
C GLU A 208 -17.35 21.86 11.04
N ALA A 209 -17.64 21.21 12.17
CA ALA A 209 -16.64 20.47 12.94
C ALA A 209 -16.09 19.26 12.15
N LEU A 210 -16.96 18.58 11.40
CA LEU A 210 -16.57 17.49 10.51
C LEU A 210 -15.66 18.00 9.38
N GLU A 211 -16.03 19.09 8.73
CA GLU A 211 -15.24 19.72 7.66
C GLU A 211 -13.83 20.08 8.15
N LYS A 212 -13.72 20.67 9.34
CA LYS A 212 -12.42 20.99 9.95
C LYS A 212 -11.55 19.74 10.16
N SER A 213 -12.14 18.62 10.58
CA SER A 213 -11.41 17.36 10.74
C SER A 213 -10.95 16.79 9.38
N LEU A 214 -11.73 17.02 8.32
CA LEU A 214 -11.39 16.60 6.96
C LEU A 214 -10.22 17.42 6.39
N MET A 215 -10.17 18.72 6.67
CA MET A 215 -9.06 19.59 6.25
C MET A 215 -7.71 19.08 6.77
N GLU A 216 -7.65 18.62 8.03
CA GLU A 216 -6.42 18.09 8.61
C GLU A 216 -5.92 16.84 7.84
N VAL A 217 -6.85 15.96 7.44
CA VAL A 217 -6.50 14.77 6.66
C VAL A 217 -6.15 15.11 5.22
N ARG A 218 -6.79 16.13 4.65
CA ARG A 218 -6.48 16.65 3.31
C ARG A 218 -5.06 17.15 3.21
N ASP A 219 -4.55 17.85 4.21
CA ASP A 219 -3.16 18.32 4.23
C ASP A 219 -2.16 17.15 4.21
N MET A 220 -2.46 16.06 4.93
CA MET A 220 -1.66 14.84 4.89
C MET A 220 -1.71 14.16 3.51
N PHE A 221 -2.88 14.12 2.89
CA PHE A 221 -3.07 13.57 1.54
C PHE A 221 -2.27 14.34 0.49
N VAL A 222 -2.34 15.68 0.50
CA VAL A 222 -1.61 16.54 -0.45
C VAL A 222 -0.10 16.26 -0.37
N ARG A 223 0.43 16.10 0.85
CA ARG A 223 1.84 15.76 1.07
C ARG A 223 2.20 14.39 0.51
N ILE A 224 1.38 13.35 0.71
CA ILE A 224 1.64 12.04 0.12
C ILE A 224 1.53 12.09 -1.41
N SER A 225 0.58 12.86 -1.94
CA SER A 225 0.41 13.03 -3.38
C SER A 225 1.61 13.73 -4.02
N SER A 226 2.28 14.66 -3.34
CA SER A 226 3.51 15.27 -3.86
C SER A 226 4.67 14.28 -3.95
N LEU A 227 4.72 13.27 -3.06
CA LEU A 227 5.72 12.18 -3.15
C LEU A 227 5.60 11.37 -4.45
N VAL A 228 4.40 11.31 -5.03
CA VAL A 228 4.15 10.64 -6.31
C VAL A 228 4.84 11.35 -7.46
N MET A 229 4.88 12.68 -7.45
CA MET A 229 5.47 13.47 -8.54
C MET A 229 6.99 13.31 -8.60
N GLU A 230 7.65 13.11 -7.47
CA GLU A 230 9.11 13.03 -7.38
C GLU A 230 9.66 11.62 -7.73
N GLN A 231 8.86 10.56 -7.55
CA GLN A 231 9.34 9.17 -7.62
C GLN A 231 8.95 8.39 -8.91
N GLY A 232 8.14 8.97 -9.80
CA GLY A 232 7.69 8.32 -11.04
C GLY A 232 6.56 7.29 -10.85
N SER A 233 6.07 6.70 -11.95
CA SER A 233 4.93 5.76 -11.92
C SER A 233 5.36 4.30 -11.64
N LEU A 234 4.53 3.54 -10.91
CA LEU A 234 4.78 2.12 -10.57
C LEU A 234 5.09 1.25 -11.80
N VAL A 235 4.42 1.52 -12.92
CA VAL A 235 4.62 0.78 -14.19
C VAL A 235 6.05 0.92 -14.70
N GLN A 236 6.61 2.12 -14.66
CA GLN A 236 7.99 2.38 -15.07
C GLN A 236 9.00 1.66 -14.17
N VAL A 237 8.70 1.53 -12.88
CA VAL A 237 9.54 0.82 -11.92
C VAL A 237 9.54 -0.69 -12.18
N ILE A 238 8.38 -1.29 -12.46
CA ILE A 238 8.27 -2.71 -12.81
C ILE A 238 9.03 -3.01 -14.11
N GLU A 239 8.82 -2.19 -15.14
CA GLU A 239 9.50 -2.34 -16.43
C GLU A 239 11.01 -2.24 -16.27
N TYR A 240 11.49 -1.20 -15.57
CA TYR A 240 12.91 -1.00 -15.29
C TYR A 240 13.52 -2.19 -14.54
N HIS A 241 12.83 -2.69 -13.51
CA HIS A 241 13.28 -3.82 -12.72
C HIS A 241 13.28 -5.15 -13.48
N ALA A 242 12.31 -5.36 -14.38
CA ALA A 242 12.27 -6.52 -15.26
C ALA A 242 13.41 -6.50 -16.30
N GLN A 243 13.69 -5.34 -16.89
CA GLN A 243 14.82 -5.15 -17.78
C GLN A 243 16.15 -5.42 -17.06
N GLN A 244 16.34 -4.87 -15.86
CA GLN A 244 17.55 -5.10 -15.06
C GLN A 244 17.74 -6.57 -14.67
N ALA A 245 16.67 -7.30 -14.34
CA ALA A 245 16.74 -8.73 -14.07
C ALA A 245 17.24 -9.51 -15.30
N THR A 246 16.73 -9.17 -16.49
CA THR A 246 17.13 -9.77 -17.76
C THR A 246 18.62 -9.52 -18.05
N LEU A 247 19.09 -8.28 -17.89
CA LEU A 247 20.50 -7.93 -18.07
C LEU A 247 21.42 -8.67 -17.08
N ASN A 248 21.01 -8.79 -15.82
CA ASN A 248 21.79 -9.53 -14.81
C ASN A 248 21.87 -11.03 -15.13
N THR A 249 20.80 -11.64 -15.65
CA THR A 249 20.84 -13.04 -16.08
C THR A 249 21.74 -13.24 -17.30
N ASP A 250 21.75 -12.30 -18.24
CA ASP A 250 22.63 -12.35 -19.41
C ASP A 250 24.10 -12.21 -19.03
N HIS A 251 24.42 -11.25 -18.15
CA HIS A 251 25.76 -11.13 -17.56
C HIS A 251 26.18 -12.39 -16.79
N GLY A 252 25.27 -12.99 -16.01
CA GLY A 252 25.52 -14.24 -15.32
C GLY A 252 25.80 -15.41 -16.29
N ALA A 253 25.04 -15.52 -17.37
CA ALA A 253 25.25 -16.52 -18.42
C ALA A 253 26.64 -16.36 -19.06
N HIS A 254 27.04 -15.11 -19.36
CA HIS A 254 28.36 -14.81 -19.92
C HIS A 254 29.49 -15.12 -18.92
N GLN A 255 29.32 -14.84 -17.63
CA GLN A 255 30.29 -15.22 -16.60
C GLN A 255 30.41 -16.73 -16.45
N LEU A 256 29.31 -17.49 -16.50
CA LEU A 256 29.32 -18.95 -16.50
C LEU A 256 30.03 -19.52 -17.72
N GLN A 257 29.85 -18.92 -18.90
CA GLN A 257 30.57 -19.29 -20.10
C GLN A 257 32.08 -19.08 -19.94
N LYS A 258 32.49 -17.90 -19.47
CA LYS A 258 33.91 -17.62 -19.18
C LYS A 258 34.48 -18.59 -18.15
N ALA A 259 33.75 -18.87 -17.06
CA ALA A 259 34.18 -19.84 -16.05
C ALA A 259 34.36 -21.25 -16.63
N ARG A 260 33.46 -21.68 -17.53
CA ARG A 260 33.60 -22.94 -18.27
C ARG A 260 34.85 -22.95 -19.14
N GLU A 261 35.11 -21.88 -19.87
CA GLU A 261 36.32 -21.75 -20.70
C GLU A 261 37.59 -21.81 -19.86
N TYR A 262 37.64 -21.10 -18.74
CA TYR A 262 38.77 -21.17 -17.80
C TYR A 262 38.96 -22.58 -17.24
N LYS A 263 37.88 -23.28 -16.88
CA LYS A 263 37.94 -24.67 -16.41
C LYS A 263 38.49 -25.60 -17.50
N ILE A 264 38.03 -25.47 -18.75
CA ILE A 264 38.53 -26.29 -19.87
C ILE A 264 40.02 -25.99 -20.13
N LYS A 265 40.42 -24.71 -20.11
CA LYS A 265 41.83 -24.30 -20.27
C LYS A 265 42.71 -24.86 -19.14
N ALA A 266 42.23 -24.83 -17.89
CA ALA A 266 42.94 -25.40 -16.74
C ALA A 266 43.09 -26.92 -16.86
N LEU A 267 42.04 -27.64 -17.28
CA LEU A 267 42.10 -29.08 -17.52
C LEU A 267 43.10 -29.44 -18.62
N LYS A 268 43.12 -28.72 -19.75
CA LYS A 268 44.09 -28.92 -20.84
C LYS A 268 45.53 -28.72 -20.40
N LYS A 269 45.80 -27.70 -19.57
CA LYS A 269 47.14 -27.47 -18.99
C LYS A 269 47.54 -28.62 -18.06
N ARG A 270 46.62 -29.08 -17.21
CA ARG A 270 46.85 -30.21 -16.31
C ARG A 270 47.14 -31.51 -17.05
N THR A 271 46.39 -31.81 -18.12
CA THR A 271 46.65 -33.02 -18.95
C THR A 271 47.98 -32.94 -19.68
N CYS A 272 48.35 -31.76 -20.20
CA CYS A 272 49.65 -31.57 -20.86
C CYS A 272 50.81 -31.79 -19.87
N LEU A 273 50.71 -31.25 -18.65
CA LEU A 273 51.70 -31.49 -17.59
C LEU A 273 51.83 -32.97 -17.22
N LEU A 274 50.71 -33.69 -17.12
CA LEU A 274 50.73 -35.13 -16.84
C LEU A 274 51.42 -35.94 -17.95
N ILE A 275 51.19 -35.59 -19.22
CA ILE A 275 51.84 -36.23 -20.36
C ILE A 275 53.36 -36.00 -20.30
N TRP A 276 53.80 -34.76 -20.07
CA TRP A 276 55.23 -34.42 -19.94
C TRP A 276 55.91 -35.18 -18.80
N ILE A 277 55.26 -35.28 -17.64
CA ILE A 277 55.77 -36.06 -16.50
C ILE A 277 55.88 -37.55 -16.87
N SER A 278 54.84 -38.10 -17.51
CA SER A 278 54.83 -39.51 -17.93
C SER A 278 55.94 -39.83 -18.93
N THR A 279 56.20 -38.96 -19.92
CA THR A 279 57.27 -39.16 -20.90
C THR A 279 58.64 -39.08 -20.27
N ALA A 280 58.87 -38.13 -19.35
CA ALA A 280 60.15 -38.01 -18.64
C ALA A 280 60.44 -39.26 -17.80
N LEU A 281 59.42 -39.81 -17.13
CA LEU A 281 59.54 -41.01 -16.30
C LEU A 281 59.84 -42.26 -17.15
N ALA A 282 59.23 -42.39 -18.32
CA ALA A 282 59.51 -43.48 -19.26
C ALA A 282 60.95 -43.45 -19.80
N VAL A 283 61.48 -42.27 -20.15
CA VAL A 283 62.88 -42.11 -20.58
C VAL A 283 63.85 -42.46 -19.45
N LEU A 284 63.54 -42.05 -18.22
CA LEU A 284 64.35 -42.38 -17.03
C LEU A 284 64.41 -43.90 -16.80
N LEU A 285 63.27 -44.59 -16.89
CA LEU A 285 63.22 -46.05 -16.77
C LEU A 285 63.99 -46.75 -17.91
N PHE A 286 63.88 -46.25 -19.14
CA PHE A 286 64.60 -46.80 -20.28
C PHE A 286 66.12 -46.67 -20.11
N LEU A 287 66.61 -45.52 -19.62
CA LEU A 287 68.02 -45.32 -19.31
C LEU A 287 68.52 -46.30 -18.24
N VAL A 288 67.75 -46.53 -17.17
CA VAL A 288 68.08 -47.49 -16.10
C VAL A 288 68.07 -48.94 -16.58
N ILE A 289 67.33 -49.27 -17.63
CA ILE A 289 67.33 -50.64 -18.19
C ILE A 289 68.54 -50.87 -19.12
N ILE A 290 69.01 -49.82 -19.80
CA ILE A 290 70.12 -49.91 -20.75
C ILE A 290 71.49 -49.79 -20.09
N PHE A 291 71.62 -48.91 -19.08
CA PHE A 291 72.83 -48.71 -18.29
C PHE A 291 72.76 -49.48 -16.98
#